data_AF-A0A950QIV0-F1
#
_entry.id   AF-A0A950QIV0-F1
#
_cell.length_a   1.000
_cell.length_b   1.000
_cell.length_c   1.000
_cell.angle_alpha   90.00
_cell.angle_beta   90.00
_cell.angle_gamma   90.00
#
_symmetry.space_group_name_H-M   'P 1'
#
loop_
_entity.id
_entity.type
_entity.pdbx_description
1 polymer ?
#
loop_
_entity_poly.entity_id
_entity_poly.type
_entity_poly.pdbx_seq_one_letter_code
_entity_poly.pdbx_strand_id
1 'polypeptide(L)'
;MKSLTKWFLAGVLASTLTVLPGFAQPKDNPKDDKKSDDQKLEPVPSYDKVKKGSLDDVNSIGNRDIGGKGLGNWYSIEKEVAMGKQYAAQVEQSAKLISDPVINEYVNRVGQNLVRHSDAKVPFTIKVIDDDQINAFALPGGFFYVNTGTILAADDESELAGVMAHEIAHVCARHAMRQMTRANWANFATIPLIFVGGGIGYAAYEAAGIGIPLTFMKFSRGFEAQADYLGTQYLYASGYDPEAMVNFFEKIEATEKKKPGALSKAFASHPATPDRVEHTQEEISKILPPKDEYVVTTSEFDQVKARLGALENRRKVIDDKEDGKPSLRRASNKSGDQNGKSSDDDRPTLHRRDNNDQ
;
A
#
# COMPACT_ATOMS: atom_id res chain seq x y z
N MET A 1 -28.32 -56.16 -16.12
CA MET A 1 -27.98 -57.55 -16.49
C MET A 1 -26.84 -57.53 -17.50
N LYS A 2 -25.88 -58.48 -17.38
CA LYS A 2 -24.54 -58.59 -18.03
C LYS A 2 -23.49 -57.67 -17.38
N SER A 3 -22.58 -58.05 -16.48
CA SER A 3 -21.74 -59.24 -16.20
C SER A 3 -20.51 -59.42 -17.11
N LEU A 4 -19.31 -59.33 -16.51
CA LEU A 4 -18.09 -60.19 -16.63
C LEU A 4 -16.79 -59.36 -16.63
N THR A 5 -16.05 -59.17 -15.52
CA THR A 5 -14.98 -59.97 -14.82
C THR A 5 -13.63 -60.25 -15.53
N LYS A 6 -12.54 -59.85 -14.82
CA LYS A 6 -11.13 -60.37 -14.71
C LYS A 6 -10.18 -60.13 -15.91
N TRP A 7 -8.90 -59.74 -15.75
CA TRP A 7 -7.79 -60.43 -15.06
C TRP A 7 -6.58 -59.53 -14.67
N PHE A 8 -5.82 -60.01 -13.68
CA PHE A 8 -4.50 -59.60 -13.12
C PHE A 8 -3.30 -59.73 -14.10
N LEU A 9 -2.23 -58.93 -13.93
CA LEU A 9 -0.89 -59.43 -13.54
C LEU A 9 0.12 -58.32 -13.17
N ALA A 10 1.03 -58.69 -12.27
CA ALA A 10 2.08 -57.90 -11.63
C ALA A 10 3.42 -57.88 -12.42
N GLY A 11 4.30 -56.94 -12.06
CA GLY A 11 5.71 -56.93 -12.48
C GLY A 11 6.57 -56.13 -11.50
N VAL A 12 7.14 -56.82 -10.51
CA VAL A 12 8.21 -56.36 -9.61
C VAL A 12 9.54 -56.70 -10.26
N LEU A 13 10.53 -55.81 -10.19
CA LEU A 13 11.94 -56.15 -10.42
C LEU A 13 12.79 -55.49 -9.33
N ALA A 14 13.35 -56.35 -8.48
CA ALA A 14 14.37 -56.08 -7.50
C ALA A 14 15.62 -56.87 -7.87
N SER A 15 16.81 -56.27 -7.76
CA SER A 15 18.13 -56.91 -7.59
C SER A 15 19.19 -55.78 -7.61
N THR A 16 20.25 -55.72 -6.80
CA THR A 16 20.81 -56.59 -5.75
C THR A 16 21.87 -55.76 -5.02
N LEU A 17 21.96 -55.91 -3.70
CA LEU A 17 23.01 -55.35 -2.84
C LEU A 17 24.08 -56.42 -2.61
N THR A 18 25.37 -56.07 -2.58
CA THR A 18 26.43 -56.95 -2.03
C THR A 18 27.55 -56.14 -1.35
N VAL A 19 27.45 -56.05 -0.02
CA VAL A 19 28.42 -56.25 1.08
C VAL A 19 29.86 -55.65 1.04
N LEU A 20 30.13 -54.85 2.09
CA LEU A 20 31.37 -54.29 2.72
C LEU A 20 32.44 -55.36 3.12
N PRO A 21 33.67 -55.09 3.66
CA PRO A 21 34.09 -53.95 4.53
C PRO A 21 35.56 -53.45 4.44
N GLY A 22 35.88 -52.37 5.18
CA GLY A 22 37.27 -51.99 5.45
C GLY A 22 37.42 -50.68 6.24
N PHE A 23 37.56 -50.78 7.56
CA PHE A 23 37.99 -49.70 8.47
C PHE A 23 39.48 -49.40 8.27
N ALA A 24 39.86 -48.12 8.15
CA ALA A 24 41.19 -47.61 8.54
C ALA A 24 41.15 -46.10 8.85
N GLN A 25 41.83 -45.73 9.93
CA GLN A 25 41.92 -44.45 10.65
C GLN A 25 42.72 -43.34 9.92
N PRO A 26 42.68 -42.07 10.40
CA PRO A 26 43.08 -40.88 9.64
C PRO A 26 44.60 -40.65 9.67
N LYS A 27 45.12 -39.97 8.64
CA LYS A 27 46.45 -39.39 8.64
C LYS A 27 46.38 -37.91 8.27
N ASP A 28 46.75 -37.08 9.23
CA ASP A 28 47.02 -35.66 9.05
C ASP A 28 48.21 -35.44 8.11
N ASN A 29 48.05 -34.56 7.11
CA ASN A 29 48.99 -33.47 6.85
C ASN A 29 48.38 -32.44 5.88
N PRO A 30 48.57 -31.13 6.09
CA PRO A 30 47.88 -30.07 5.36
C PRO A 30 48.62 -29.74 4.07
N LYS A 31 47.88 -29.59 2.97
CA LYS A 31 48.36 -28.85 1.80
C LYS A 31 47.26 -27.92 1.33
N ASP A 32 47.65 -26.67 1.26
CA ASP A 32 46.90 -25.53 0.80
C ASP A 32 46.25 -25.80 -0.57
N ASP A 33 44.92 -25.81 -0.60
CA ASP A 33 44.15 -25.59 -1.83
C ASP A 33 43.14 -24.48 -1.55
N LYS A 34 43.49 -23.27 -2.01
CA LYS A 34 42.59 -22.13 -2.12
C LYS A 34 41.40 -22.53 -3.02
N LYS A 35 40.28 -22.92 -2.41
CA LYS A 35 38.98 -22.84 -3.07
C LYS A 35 38.53 -21.39 -3.04
N SER A 36 38.61 -20.74 -4.20
CA SER A 36 37.81 -19.56 -4.49
C SER A 36 36.34 -19.98 -4.39
N ASP A 37 35.62 -19.39 -3.44
CA ASP A 37 34.15 -19.36 -3.47
C ASP A 37 33.76 -18.67 -4.77
N ASP A 38 33.33 -19.44 -5.76
CA ASP A 38 32.48 -18.94 -6.85
C ASP A 38 31.15 -18.54 -6.21
N GLN A 39 31.09 -17.33 -5.65
CA GLN A 39 29.85 -16.61 -5.51
C GLN A 39 29.26 -16.52 -6.92
N LYS A 40 28.13 -17.20 -7.14
CA LYS A 40 27.29 -16.97 -8.32
C LYS A 40 27.00 -15.47 -8.36
N LEU A 41 27.71 -14.75 -9.22
CA LEU A 41 27.38 -13.38 -9.57
C LEU A 41 25.92 -13.37 -10.00
N GLU A 42 25.09 -12.62 -9.29
CA GLU A 42 23.73 -12.36 -9.74
C GLU A 42 23.79 -11.77 -11.16
N PRO A 43 22.86 -12.15 -12.05
CA PRO A 43 22.88 -11.67 -13.42
C PRO A 43 22.84 -10.14 -13.41
N VAL A 44 23.84 -9.53 -14.04
CA VAL A 44 23.93 -8.08 -14.19
C VAL A 44 22.62 -7.58 -14.81
N PRO A 45 21.89 -6.66 -14.16
CA PRO A 45 20.61 -6.21 -14.67
C PRO A 45 20.79 -5.55 -16.04
N SER A 46 20.04 -6.07 -17.02
CA SER A 46 20.22 -5.74 -18.43
C SER A 46 19.26 -4.63 -18.85
N TYR A 47 19.42 -3.44 -18.29
CA TYR A 47 18.59 -2.26 -18.60
C TYR A 47 18.61 -1.88 -20.09
N ASP A 48 19.71 -2.18 -20.79
CA ASP A 48 19.91 -1.86 -22.21
C ASP A 48 18.97 -2.62 -23.18
N LYS A 49 18.22 -3.61 -22.68
CA LYS A 49 17.27 -4.41 -23.49
C LYS A 49 15.83 -3.88 -23.43
N VAL A 50 15.58 -2.81 -22.69
CA VAL A 50 14.25 -2.18 -22.64
C VAL A 50 13.91 -1.61 -24.02
N LYS A 51 12.80 -2.09 -24.60
CA LYS A 51 12.34 -1.61 -25.92
C LYS A 51 11.79 -0.19 -25.77
N LYS A 52 12.39 0.76 -26.49
CA LYS A 52 11.90 2.16 -26.53
C LYS A 52 10.40 2.23 -26.85
N GLY A 53 9.66 3.01 -26.07
CA GLY A 53 8.21 3.14 -26.19
C GLY A 53 7.39 1.98 -25.61
N SER A 54 8.03 0.95 -25.02
CA SER A 54 7.30 -0.11 -24.32
C SER A 54 6.79 0.37 -22.96
N LEU A 55 6.02 -0.49 -22.30
CA LEU A 55 5.60 -0.27 -20.93
C LEU A 55 6.77 -0.23 -19.94
N ASP A 56 7.89 -0.90 -20.26
CA ASP A 56 9.10 -0.93 -19.43
C ASP A 56 9.98 0.32 -19.63
N ASP A 57 9.76 1.10 -20.70
CA ASP A 57 10.53 2.31 -20.98
C ASP A 57 10.04 3.48 -20.11
N VAL A 58 10.74 3.70 -18.99
CA VAL A 58 10.48 4.82 -18.06
C VAL A 58 10.56 6.19 -18.72
N ASN A 59 11.30 6.35 -19.82
CA ASN A 59 11.36 7.63 -20.54
C ASN A 59 10.09 7.91 -21.35
N SER A 60 9.23 6.90 -21.52
CA SER A 60 7.97 7.02 -22.24
C SER A 60 6.79 7.38 -21.32
N ILE A 61 6.99 7.44 -20.00
CA ILE A 61 5.96 7.86 -19.04
C ILE A 61 5.34 9.21 -19.46
N GLY A 62 4.02 9.30 -19.38
CA GLY A 62 3.21 10.43 -19.85
C GLY A 62 2.75 10.27 -21.31
N ASN A 63 3.53 9.59 -22.14
CA ASN A 63 3.24 9.36 -23.57
C ASN A 63 2.63 7.98 -23.85
N ARG A 64 2.54 7.11 -22.84
CA ARG A 64 1.96 5.76 -23.00
C ARG A 64 0.43 5.83 -23.06
N ASP A 65 -0.16 4.84 -23.72
CA ASP A 65 -1.61 4.61 -23.70
C ASP A 65 -1.98 3.66 -22.56
N ILE A 66 -2.24 4.25 -21.40
CA ILE A 66 -2.63 3.53 -20.18
C ILE A 66 -4.12 3.78 -19.90
N GLY A 67 -4.86 2.70 -19.60
CA GLY A 67 -6.28 2.80 -19.24
C GLY A 67 -7.23 3.12 -20.41
N GLY A 68 -6.78 3.03 -21.66
CA GLY A 68 -7.55 3.38 -22.87
C GLY A 68 -8.98 2.80 -22.94
N LYS A 69 -9.85 3.48 -23.71
CA LYS A 69 -11.24 3.06 -23.93
C LYS A 69 -11.30 1.81 -24.81
N GLY A 70 -12.14 0.85 -24.46
CA GLY A 70 -12.33 -0.38 -25.24
C GLY A 70 -13.36 -1.33 -24.61
N LEU A 71 -13.38 -2.59 -25.04
CA LEU A 71 -14.29 -3.62 -24.51
C LEU A 71 -14.18 -3.81 -22.98
N GLY A 72 -12.99 -3.58 -22.43
CA GLY A 72 -12.71 -3.65 -20.99
C GLY A 72 -12.91 -2.34 -20.21
N ASN A 73 -13.16 -1.22 -20.90
CA ASN A 73 -13.43 0.09 -20.30
C ASN A 73 -14.22 0.97 -21.30
N TRP A 74 -15.55 0.99 -21.19
CA TRP A 74 -16.38 1.76 -22.12
C TRP A 74 -16.65 3.20 -21.67
N TYR A 75 -16.19 3.60 -20.48
CA TYR A 75 -16.48 4.91 -19.93
C TYR A 75 -15.55 5.98 -20.52
N SER A 76 -16.12 7.12 -20.90
CA SER A 76 -15.33 8.28 -21.32
C SER A 76 -14.67 8.95 -20.11
N ILE A 77 -13.64 9.78 -20.36
CA ILE A 77 -12.96 10.53 -19.31
C ILE A 77 -13.93 11.54 -18.67
N GLU A 78 -14.79 12.18 -19.46
CA GLU A 78 -15.78 13.14 -18.96
C GLU A 78 -16.78 12.47 -18.02
N LYS A 79 -17.24 11.27 -18.37
CA LYS A 79 -18.15 10.48 -17.51
C LYS A 79 -17.45 10.09 -16.22
N GLU A 80 -16.19 9.66 -16.30
CA GLU A 80 -15.37 9.31 -15.14
C GLU A 80 -15.22 10.50 -14.18
N VAL A 81 -14.83 11.67 -14.68
CA VAL A 81 -14.68 12.89 -13.88
C VAL A 81 -16.01 13.31 -13.25
N ALA A 82 -17.11 13.21 -14.00
CA ALA A 82 -18.45 13.53 -13.47
C ALA A 82 -18.85 12.61 -12.30
N MET A 83 -18.59 11.30 -12.40
CA MET A 83 -18.85 10.35 -11.31
C MET A 83 -17.93 10.60 -10.11
N GLY A 84 -16.64 10.82 -10.38
CA GLY A 84 -15.65 11.22 -9.39
C GLY A 84 -16.11 12.40 -8.53
N LYS A 85 -16.59 13.45 -9.20
CA LYS A 85 -17.11 14.66 -8.53
C LYS A 85 -18.31 14.37 -7.63
N GLN A 86 -19.21 13.46 -8.04
CA GLN A 86 -20.35 13.05 -7.22
C GLN A 86 -19.93 12.26 -5.98
N TYR A 87 -18.93 11.38 -6.11
CA TYR A 87 -18.39 10.63 -4.96
C TYR A 87 -17.56 11.52 -4.03
N ALA A 88 -16.73 12.41 -4.59
CA ALA A 88 -15.98 13.39 -3.83
C ALA A 88 -16.89 14.25 -2.93
N ALA A 89 -18.03 14.71 -3.46
CA ALA A 89 -19.02 15.44 -2.67
C ALA A 89 -19.57 14.63 -1.48
N GLN A 90 -19.74 13.31 -1.63
CA GLN A 90 -20.21 12.44 -0.53
C GLN A 90 -19.11 12.18 0.50
N VAL A 91 -17.87 11.97 0.06
CA VAL A 91 -16.71 11.86 0.95
C VAL A 91 -16.56 13.14 1.77
N GLU A 92 -16.60 14.31 1.12
CA GLU A 92 -16.38 15.59 1.79
C GLU A 92 -17.53 16.02 2.71
N GLN A 93 -18.73 15.45 2.53
CA GLN A 93 -19.85 15.64 3.47
C GLN A 93 -19.71 14.81 4.75
N SER A 94 -18.95 13.71 4.71
CA SER A 94 -18.85 12.74 5.80
C SER A 94 -17.49 12.75 6.49
N ALA A 95 -16.43 13.10 5.76
CA ALA A 95 -15.07 13.15 6.25
C ALA A 95 -14.71 14.55 6.77
N LYS A 96 -13.93 14.58 7.85
CA LYS A 96 -13.35 15.82 8.36
C LYS A 96 -12.06 16.11 7.61
N LEU A 97 -12.00 17.23 6.90
CA LEU A 97 -10.79 17.62 6.17
C LEU A 97 -9.84 18.42 7.06
N ILE A 98 -8.53 18.25 6.84
CA ILE A 98 -7.52 19.13 7.43
C ILE A 98 -7.61 20.51 6.77
N SER A 99 -7.70 21.56 7.58
CA SER A 99 -7.76 22.95 7.13
C SER A 99 -6.41 23.67 7.16
N ASP A 100 -5.36 23.01 7.67
CA ASP A 100 -4.04 23.60 7.79
C ASP A 100 -3.39 23.77 6.40
N PRO A 101 -3.09 25.01 5.95
CA PRO A 101 -2.58 25.25 4.62
C PRO A 101 -1.19 24.67 4.41
N VAL A 102 -0.34 24.60 5.46
CA VAL A 102 1.03 24.07 5.35
C VAL A 102 0.97 22.57 5.04
N ILE A 103 0.11 21.84 5.74
CA ILE A 103 -0.06 20.40 5.53
C ILE A 103 -0.66 20.12 4.14
N ASN A 104 -1.72 20.85 3.77
CA ASN A 104 -2.39 20.65 2.49
C ASN A 104 -1.48 21.00 1.31
N GLU A 105 -0.73 22.11 1.38
CA GLU A 105 0.20 22.52 0.34
C GLU A 105 1.33 21.50 0.17
N TYR A 106 1.91 21.02 1.27
CA TYR A 106 2.95 20.00 1.25
C TYR A 106 2.47 18.71 0.56
N VAL A 107 1.36 18.13 1.03
CA VAL A 107 0.83 16.87 0.45
C VAL A 107 0.43 17.07 -1.00
N ASN A 108 -0.17 18.20 -1.34
CA ASN A 108 -0.48 18.52 -2.72
C ASN A 108 0.79 18.64 -3.56
N ARG A 109 1.87 19.25 -3.08
CA ARG A 109 3.12 19.37 -3.84
C ARG A 109 3.77 18.01 -4.12
N VAL A 110 3.83 17.13 -3.12
CA VAL A 110 4.32 15.75 -3.30
C VAL A 110 3.48 15.02 -4.35
N GLY A 111 2.16 15.05 -4.20
CA GLY A 111 1.26 14.39 -5.13
C GLY A 111 1.27 14.97 -6.54
N GLN A 112 1.34 16.29 -6.70
CA GLN A 112 1.42 16.92 -8.03
C GLN A 112 2.78 16.64 -8.70
N ASN A 113 3.87 16.48 -7.94
CA ASN A 113 5.15 16.03 -8.49
C ASN A 113 5.01 14.63 -9.09
N LEU A 114 4.38 13.70 -8.36
CA LEU A 114 4.09 12.34 -8.84
C LEU A 114 3.19 12.36 -10.09
N VAL A 115 2.10 13.14 -10.07
CA VAL A 115 1.17 13.28 -11.20
C VAL A 115 1.88 13.78 -12.45
N ARG A 116 2.78 14.77 -12.32
CA ARG A 116 3.56 15.30 -13.46
C ARG A 116 4.46 14.25 -14.10
N HIS A 117 4.95 13.28 -13.33
CA HIS A 117 5.81 12.19 -13.79
C HIS A 117 5.04 10.87 -13.87
N SER A 118 3.77 10.93 -14.29
CA SER A 118 2.89 9.77 -14.43
C SER A 118 2.17 9.77 -15.79
N ASP A 119 1.44 8.69 -16.09
CA ASP A 119 0.55 8.61 -17.26
C ASP A 119 -0.83 9.27 -17.03
N ALA A 120 -0.97 10.14 -16.03
CA ALA A 120 -2.23 10.79 -15.70
C ALA A 120 -2.83 11.56 -16.90
N LYS A 121 -4.12 11.31 -17.17
CA LYS A 121 -4.90 12.01 -18.21
C LYS A 121 -5.99 12.92 -17.65
N VAL A 122 -6.09 13.01 -16.32
CA VAL A 122 -7.07 13.82 -15.58
C VAL A 122 -6.34 14.70 -14.57
N PRO A 123 -6.86 15.89 -14.25
CA PRO A 123 -6.31 16.70 -13.17
C PRO A 123 -6.53 16.01 -11.83
N PHE A 124 -5.56 16.13 -10.92
CA PHE A 124 -5.69 15.61 -9.56
C PHE A 124 -6.06 16.71 -8.58
N THR A 125 -7.07 16.44 -7.75
CA THR A 125 -7.45 17.25 -6.60
C THR A 125 -7.10 16.47 -5.34
N ILE A 126 -6.06 16.90 -4.63
CA ILE A 126 -5.50 16.18 -3.48
C ILE A 126 -5.93 16.87 -2.19
N LYS A 127 -6.50 16.10 -1.26
CA LYS A 127 -6.99 16.60 0.04
C LYS A 127 -6.54 15.68 1.17
N VAL A 128 -6.37 16.25 2.36
CA VAL A 128 -6.01 15.48 3.55
C VAL A 128 -7.23 15.30 4.46
N ILE A 129 -7.51 14.05 4.81
CA ILE A 129 -8.58 13.68 5.75
C ILE A 129 -7.99 13.54 7.15
N ASP A 130 -8.64 14.15 8.13
CA ASP A 130 -8.36 14.04 9.55
C ASP A 130 -8.88 12.70 10.09
N ASP A 131 -8.09 11.64 9.94
CA ASP A 131 -8.42 10.27 10.32
C ASP A 131 -7.12 9.53 10.69
N ASP A 132 -7.12 8.89 11.86
CA ASP A 132 -5.95 8.19 12.42
C ASP A 132 -5.71 6.83 11.77
N GLN A 133 -6.67 6.33 11.00
CA GLN A 133 -6.49 5.12 10.21
C GLN A 133 -5.49 5.34 9.08
N ILE A 134 -4.63 4.34 8.87
CA ILE A 134 -3.72 4.30 7.73
C ILE A 134 -4.55 4.03 6.49
N ASN A 135 -4.74 5.09 5.68
CA ASN A 135 -5.48 5.07 4.44
C ASN A 135 -5.07 6.18 3.45
N ALA A 136 -5.19 5.87 2.17
CA ALA A 136 -5.11 6.80 1.06
C ALA A 136 -5.92 6.16 -0.07
N PHE A 137 -6.70 6.94 -0.79
CA PHE A 137 -7.50 6.40 -1.88
C PHE A 137 -7.79 7.45 -2.94
N ALA A 138 -7.74 7.03 -4.20
CA ALA A 138 -8.15 7.86 -5.32
C ALA A 138 -9.49 7.42 -5.90
N LEU A 139 -10.38 8.40 -6.08
CA LEU A 139 -11.65 8.23 -6.76
C LEU A 139 -11.47 8.44 -8.29
N PRO A 140 -12.41 7.93 -9.10
CA PRO A 140 -12.44 8.22 -10.53
C PRO A 140 -12.24 9.70 -10.85
N GLY A 141 -11.48 10.03 -11.89
CA GLY A 141 -11.30 11.42 -12.30
C GLY A 141 -10.34 12.26 -11.45
N GLY A 142 -9.52 11.64 -10.60
CA GLY A 142 -8.38 12.29 -9.95
C GLY A 142 -8.68 12.95 -8.59
N PHE A 143 -9.81 12.64 -7.94
CA PHE A 143 -10.05 13.11 -6.58
C PHE A 143 -9.34 12.19 -5.59
N PHE A 144 -8.31 12.70 -4.93
CA PHE A 144 -7.37 11.89 -4.15
C PHE A 144 -7.34 12.35 -2.69
N TYR A 145 -7.53 11.41 -1.77
CA TYR A 145 -7.56 11.66 -0.34
C TYR A 145 -6.44 10.88 0.36
N VAL A 146 -5.76 11.55 1.28
CA VAL A 146 -4.71 10.95 2.13
C VAL A 146 -5.11 11.17 3.60
N ASN A 147 -5.17 10.10 4.39
CA ASN A 147 -5.44 10.22 5.82
C ASN A 147 -4.20 10.71 6.58
N THR A 148 -4.44 11.44 7.68
CA THR A 148 -3.36 11.86 8.59
C THR A 148 -2.61 10.67 9.20
N GLY A 149 -3.30 9.55 9.46
CA GLY A 149 -2.69 8.30 9.90
C GLY A 149 -1.59 7.79 8.96
N THR A 150 -1.78 7.92 7.64
CA THR A 150 -0.77 7.51 6.64
C THR A 150 0.47 8.39 6.69
N ILE A 151 0.29 9.71 6.77
CA ILE A 151 1.39 10.68 6.87
C ILE A 151 2.22 10.43 8.13
N LEU A 152 1.56 10.11 9.25
CA LEU A 152 2.23 9.83 10.52
C LEU A 152 2.90 8.44 10.55
N ALA A 153 2.37 7.47 9.79
CA ALA A 153 2.91 6.12 9.71
C ALA A 153 4.15 6.00 8.80
N ALA A 154 4.28 6.87 7.78
CA ALA A 154 5.46 6.90 6.92
C ALA A 154 6.68 7.41 7.70
N ASP A 155 7.82 6.71 7.66
CA ASP A 155 9.04 7.14 8.36
C ASP A 155 9.78 8.24 7.60
N ASP A 156 9.63 8.28 6.27
CA ASP A 156 10.20 9.29 5.39
C ASP A 156 9.22 9.70 4.27
N GLU A 157 9.63 10.72 3.49
CA GLU A 157 8.83 11.27 2.40
C GLU A 157 8.63 10.26 1.26
N SER A 158 9.64 9.44 0.97
CA SER A 158 9.61 8.48 -0.14
C SER A 158 8.57 7.39 0.09
N GLU A 159 8.37 6.96 1.34
CA GLU A 159 7.32 6.01 1.69
C GLU A 159 5.92 6.59 1.48
N LEU A 160 5.69 7.83 1.93
CA LEU A 160 4.43 8.53 1.66
C LEU A 160 4.22 8.69 0.15
N ALA A 161 5.26 9.08 -0.58
CA ALA A 161 5.22 9.21 -2.03
C ALA A 161 4.94 7.85 -2.71
N GLY A 162 5.45 6.75 -2.18
CA GLY A 162 5.19 5.39 -2.68
C GLY A 162 3.71 5.01 -2.61
N VAL A 163 3.07 5.23 -1.45
CA VAL A 163 1.61 5.06 -1.30
C VAL A 163 0.86 5.92 -2.30
N MET A 164 1.27 7.19 -2.44
CA MET A 164 0.61 8.11 -3.36
C MET A 164 0.79 7.72 -4.83
N ALA A 165 1.96 7.19 -5.20
CA ALA A 165 2.24 6.73 -6.55
C ALA A 165 1.37 5.52 -6.93
N HIS A 166 1.15 4.59 -5.98
CA HIS A 166 0.25 3.45 -6.15
C HIS A 166 -1.20 3.90 -6.43
N GLU A 167 -1.73 4.83 -5.64
CA GLU A 167 -3.07 5.37 -5.83
C GLU A 167 -3.21 6.14 -7.15
N ILE A 168 -2.20 6.92 -7.54
CA ILE A 168 -2.14 7.59 -8.84
C ILE A 168 -2.15 6.56 -9.98
N ALA A 169 -1.45 5.43 -9.83
CA ALA A 169 -1.44 4.36 -10.80
C ALA A 169 -2.82 3.72 -11.02
N HIS A 170 -3.63 3.56 -9.96
CA HIS A 170 -5.02 3.10 -10.12
C HIS A 170 -5.86 4.03 -11.00
N VAL A 171 -5.69 5.35 -10.85
CA VAL A 171 -6.40 6.35 -11.67
C VAL A 171 -5.86 6.35 -13.09
N CYS A 172 -4.54 6.34 -13.29
CA CYS A 172 -3.93 6.30 -14.62
C CYS A 172 -4.37 5.06 -15.40
N ALA A 173 -4.39 3.89 -14.75
CA ALA A 173 -4.85 2.62 -15.34
C ALA A 173 -6.37 2.48 -15.38
N ARG A 174 -7.11 3.48 -14.88
CA ARG A 174 -8.57 3.57 -14.85
C ARG A 174 -9.20 2.31 -14.26
N HIS A 175 -8.59 1.78 -13.20
CA HIS A 175 -8.96 0.50 -12.59
C HIS A 175 -10.41 0.49 -12.09
N ALA A 176 -10.89 1.59 -11.48
CA ALA A 176 -12.28 1.73 -11.06
C ALA A 176 -13.25 1.59 -12.24
N MET A 177 -12.94 2.22 -13.38
CA MET A 177 -13.79 2.18 -14.57
C MET A 177 -13.80 0.80 -15.22
N ARG A 178 -12.63 0.16 -15.31
CA ARG A 178 -12.49 -1.21 -15.82
C ARG A 178 -13.21 -2.22 -14.92
N GLN A 179 -13.11 -2.05 -13.60
CA GLN A 179 -13.82 -2.89 -12.63
C GLN A 179 -15.33 -2.74 -12.77
N MET A 180 -15.83 -1.51 -12.94
CA MET A 180 -17.26 -1.26 -13.16
C MET A 180 -17.75 -1.84 -14.49
N THR A 181 -16.97 -1.70 -15.58
CA THR A 181 -17.29 -2.36 -16.86
C THR A 181 -17.36 -3.88 -16.71
N ARG A 182 -16.42 -4.50 -15.98
CA ARG A 182 -16.44 -5.95 -15.69
C ARG A 182 -17.67 -6.37 -14.88
N ALA A 183 -18.04 -5.61 -13.84
CA ALA A 183 -19.23 -5.89 -13.03
C ALA A 183 -20.51 -5.83 -13.88
N ASN A 184 -20.62 -4.83 -14.75
CA ASN A 184 -21.77 -4.70 -15.66
C ASN A 184 -21.83 -5.85 -16.67
N TRP A 185 -20.69 -6.30 -17.22
CA TRP A 185 -20.64 -7.49 -18.07
C TRP A 185 -21.10 -8.75 -17.35
N ALA A 186 -20.66 -8.96 -16.10
CA ALA A 186 -21.11 -10.09 -15.30
C ALA A 186 -22.64 -10.05 -15.09
N ASN A 187 -23.20 -8.88 -14.83
CA ASN A 187 -24.65 -8.69 -14.75
C ASN A 187 -25.34 -9.06 -16.08
N PHE A 188 -24.84 -8.59 -17.23
CA PHE A 188 -25.39 -8.96 -18.54
C PHE A 188 -25.32 -10.46 -18.82
N ALA A 189 -24.23 -11.13 -18.44
CA ALA A 189 -24.07 -12.57 -18.63
C ALA A 189 -25.07 -13.41 -17.81
N THR A 190 -25.65 -12.85 -16.74
CA THR A 190 -26.72 -13.50 -15.97
C THR A 190 -28.11 -13.34 -16.58
N ILE A 191 -28.30 -12.43 -17.56
CA ILE A 191 -29.62 -12.16 -18.15
C ILE A 191 -30.23 -13.39 -18.87
N PRO A 192 -29.49 -14.22 -19.63
CA PRO A 192 -30.03 -15.45 -20.20
C PRO A 192 -30.47 -16.47 -19.13
N LEU A 193 -29.85 -16.46 -17.94
CA LEU A 193 -30.19 -17.36 -16.83
C LEU A 193 -31.51 -16.96 -16.14
N ILE A 194 -31.90 -15.68 -16.19
CA ILE A 194 -33.17 -15.19 -15.66
C ILE A 194 -34.36 -15.80 -16.41
N PHE A 195 -34.22 -16.08 -17.70
CA PHE A 195 -35.25 -16.74 -18.52
C PHE A 195 -35.32 -18.26 -18.33
N VAL A 196 -34.38 -18.86 -17.59
CA VAL A 196 -34.33 -20.32 -17.32
C VAL A 196 -34.65 -20.67 -15.87
N GLY A 197 -34.64 -19.71 -14.94
CA GLY A 197 -35.07 -19.94 -13.55
C GLY A 197 -34.98 -18.67 -12.70
N GLY A 198 -36.14 -18.12 -12.39
CA GLY A 198 -36.44 -16.97 -11.52
C GLY A 198 -35.28 -16.28 -10.78
N GLY A 199 -35.09 -14.99 -11.06
CA GLY A 199 -34.25 -14.11 -10.24
C GLY A 199 -34.19 -12.68 -10.73
N ILE A 200 -35.11 -11.84 -10.25
CA ILE A 200 -35.03 -10.37 -10.30
C ILE A 200 -33.86 -9.97 -9.38
N GLY A 201 -32.63 -9.93 -9.91
CA GLY A 201 -31.43 -9.87 -9.08
C GLY A 201 -30.75 -8.50 -8.94
N TYR A 202 -30.71 -7.66 -9.98
CA TYR A 202 -29.83 -6.48 -9.92
C TYR A 202 -30.25 -5.26 -10.75
N ALA A 203 -31.25 -5.34 -11.63
CA ALA A 203 -31.77 -4.17 -12.33
C ALA A 203 -32.37 -3.12 -11.34
N ALA A 204 -32.73 -3.55 -10.13
CA ALA A 204 -33.16 -2.66 -9.05
C ALA A 204 -32.00 -1.88 -8.37
N TYR A 205 -30.74 -2.30 -8.55
CA TYR A 205 -29.59 -1.65 -7.90
C TYR A 205 -29.19 -0.33 -8.59
N GLU A 206 -29.46 -0.19 -9.88
CA GLU A 206 -29.21 1.05 -10.63
C GLU A 206 -30.29 2.12 -10.33
N ALA A 207 -31.47 1.70 -9.85
CA ALA A 207 -32.56 2.59 -9.42
C ALA A 207 -32.43 3.06 -7.97
N ALA A 208 -31.64 2.36 -7.14
CA ALA A 208 -31.34 2.76 -5.76
C ALA A 208 -30.11 3.67 -5.73
N GLY A 209 -30.29 4.93 -6.13
CA GLY A 209 -29.29 5.95 -5.89
C GLY A 209 -28.89 6.03 -4.42
N ILE A 210 -27.64 6.44 -4.19
CA ILE A 210 -27.04 6.89 -2.92
C ILE A 210 -26.38 5.78 -2.09
N GLY A 211 -25.17 5.42 -2.52
CA GLY A 211 -24.15 4.80 -1.69
C GLY A 211 -22.87 4.68 -2.50
N ILE A 212 -21.74 5.18 -1.97
CA ILE A 212 -20.41 4.93 -2.53
C ILE A 212 -20.23 3.41 -2.57
N PRO A 213 -20.19 2.73 -3.72
CA PRO A 213 -20.00 1.30 -3.73
C PRO A 213 -18.58 1.02 -3.24
N LEU A 214 -18.39 0.65 -1.97
CA LEU A 214 -17.07 0.25 -1.43
C LEU A 214 -16.41 -0.86 -2.29
N THR A 215 -17.19 -1.54 -3.14
CA THR A 215 -16.76 -2.47 -4.17
C THR A 215 -15.81 -1.91 -5.22
N PHE A 216 -15.77 -0.59 -5.50
CA PHE A 216 -14.76 -0.04 -6.41
C PHE A 216 -13.38 0.16 -5.74
N MET A 217 -13.29 0.08 -4.41
CA MET A 217 -12.02 0.16 -3.67
C MET A 217 -11.37 -1.22 -3.46
N LYS A 218 -11.96 -2.29 -4.01
CA LYS A 218 -11.38 -3.64 -4.04
C LYS A 218 -11.05 -4.01 -5.48
N PHE A 219 -9.78 -4.02 -5.83
CA PHE A 219 -9.35 -4.41 -7.16
C PHE A 219 -8.91 -5.87 -7.24
N SER A 220 -8.92 -6.41 -8.46
CA SER A 220 -8.38 -7.75 -8.71
C SER A 220 -6.87 -7.78 -8.51
N ARG A 221 -6.30 -8.94 -8.18
CA ARG A 221 -4.83 -9.11 -8.06
C ARG A 221 -4.03 -8.57 -9.25
N GLY A 222 -4.56 -8.72 -10.48
CA GLY A 222 -3.91 -8.19 -11.68
C GLY A 222 -3.95 -6.66 -11.81
N PHE A 223 -4.91 -5.99 -11.17
CA PHE A 223 -4.95 -4.52 -11.08
C PHE A 223 -4.00 -4.01 -10.00
N GLU A 224 -3.91 -4.71 -8.87
CA GLU A 224 -2.90 -4.42 -7.84
C GLU A 224 -1.48 -4.53 -8.40
N ALA A 225 -1.15 -5.65 -9.06
CA ALA A 225 0.15 -5.83 -9.69
C ALA A 225 0.44 -4.77 -10.77
N GLN A 226 -0.56 -4.39 -11.57
CA GLN A 226 -0.40 -3.30 -12.54
C GLN A 226 -0.20 -1.94 -11.85
N ALA A 227 -0.85 -1.69 -10.72
CA ALA A 227 -0.69 -0.46 -9.96
C ALA A 227 0.69 -0.39 -9.28
N ASP A 228 1.22 -1.51 -8.78
CA ASP A 228 2.59 -1.58 -8.25
C ASP A 228 3.63 -1.30 -9.34
N TYR A 229 3.48 -1.97 -10.49
CA TYR A 229 4.37 -1.82 -11.63
C TYR A 229 4.43 -0.36 -12.11
N LEU A 230 3.27 0.27 -12.30
CA LEU A 230 3.20 1.66 -12.73
C LEU A 230 3.61 2.64 -11.62
N GLY A 231 3.17 2.38 -10.39
CA GLY A 231 3.44 3.22 -9.22
C GLY A 231 4.94 3.31 -8.92
N THR A 232 5.65 2.18 -8.97
CA THR A 232 7.11 2.12 -8.79
C THR A 232 7.83 2.94 -9.85
N GLN A 233 7.38 2.87 -11.11
CA GLN A 233 7.95 3.69 -12.17
C GLN A 233 7.67 5.19 -11.99
N TYR A 234 6.48 5.58 -11.53
CA TYR A 234 6.15 6.98 -11.28
C TYR A 234 6.94 7.53 -10.09
N LEU A 235 7.13 6.71 -9.05
CA LEU A 235 7.96 7.03 -7.90
C LEU A 235 9.41 7.28 -8.32
N TYR A 236 9.99 6.33 -9.08
CA TYR A 236 11.31 6.44 -9.67
C TYR A 236 11.45 7.67 -10.58
N ALA A 237 10.49 7.90 -11.49
CA ALA A 237 10.52 9.02 -12.43
C ALA A 237 10.46 10.37 -11.71
N SER A 238 9.81 10.42 -10.56
CA SER A 238 9.74 11.60 -9.69
C SER A 238 11.00 11.85 -8.86
N GLY A 239 11.97 10.93 -8.90
CA GLY A 239 13.26 11.03 -8.22
C GLY A 239 13.33 10.35 -6.84
N TYR A 240 12.26 9.73 -6.38
CA TYR A 240 12.24 9.01 -5.11
C TYR A 240 12.87 7.62 -5.23
N ASP A 241 13.21 7.05 -4.07
CA ASP A 241 13.66 5.67 -3.95
C ASP A 241 12.55 4.70 -4.40
N PRO A 242 12.77 3.87 -5.43
CA PRO A 242 11.77 2.93 -5.90
C PRO A 242 11.44 1.82 -4.88
N GLU A 243 12.30 1.55 -3.90
CA GLU A 243 12.05 0.55 -2.85
C GLU A 243 11.10 1.07 -1.76
N ALA A 244 10.85 2.38 -1.68
CA ALA A 244 10.12 2.98 -0.58
C ALA A 244 8.67 2.47 -0.44
N MET A 245 8.02 2.12 -1.56
CA MET A 245 6.68 1.52 -1.52
C MET A 245 6.70 0.13 -0.85
N VAL A 246 7.72 -0.69 -1.14
CA VAL A 246 7.91 -2.00 -0.51
C VAL A 246 8.18 -1.82 0.98
N ASN A 247 9.09 -0.91 1.34
CA ASN A 247 9.45 -0.61 2.74
C ASN A 247 8.21 -0.19 3.56
N PHE A 248 7.35 0.66 2.99
CA PHE A 248 6.11 1.06 3.64
C PHE A 248 5.17 -0.14 3.84
N PHE A 249 4.98 -0.98 2.82
CA PHE A 249 4.10 -2.14 2.92
C PHE A 249 4.54 -3.16 3.99
N GLU A 250 5.84 -3.48 4.03
CA GLU A 250 6.39 -4.39 5.05
C GLU A 250 6.17 -3.84 6.47
N LYS A 251 6.36 -2.53 6.65
CA LYS A 251 6.11 -1.84 7.92
C LYS A 251 4.66 -1.87 8.34
N ILE A 252 3.76 -1.64 7.40
CA ILE A 252 2.33 -1.70 7.66
C ILE A 252 1.91 -3.11 8.06
N GLU A 253 2.41 -4.14 7.38
CA GLU A 253 2.16 -5.53 7.77
C GLU A 253 2.70 -5.83 9.18
N ALA A 254 3.90 -5.35 9.50
CA ALA A 254 4.49 -5.47 10.84
C ALA A 254 3.68 -4.71 11.91
N THR A 255 3.12 -3.56 11.55
CA THR A 255 2.29 -2.73 12.44
C THR A 255 0.96 -3.41 12.73
N GLU A 256 0.29 -3.97 11.72
CA GLU A 256 -0.97 -4.70 11.89
C GLU A 256 -0.76 -5.98 12.73
N LYS A 257 0.37 -6.69 12.53
CA LYS A 257 0.75 -7.84 13.38
C LYS A 257 0.92 -7.45 14.85
N LYS A 258 1.43 -6.24 15.14
CA LYS A 258 1.64 -5.74 16.50
C LYS A 258 0.39 -5.13 17.12
N LYS A 259 -0.43 -4.43 16.33
CA LYS A 259 -1.64 -3.73 16.75
C LYS A 259 -2.75 -3.99 15.74
N PRO A 260 -3.51 -5.09 15.90
CA PRO A 260 -4.63 -5.40 15.02
C PRO A 260 -5.65 -4.25 14.98
N GLY A 261 -6.10 -3.89 13.78
CA GLY A 261 -7.05 -2.81 13.53
C GLY A 261 -6.41 -1.42 13.37
N ALA A 262 -5.09 -1.32 13.27
CA ALA A 262 -4.41 -0.07 12.89
C ALA A 262 -4.64 0.27 11.41
N LEU A 263 -4.84 -0.74 10.57
CA LEU A 263 -5.21 -0.57 9.18
C LEU A 263 -6.70 -0.33 8.99
N SER A 264 -7.04 0.63 8.12
CA SER A 264 -8.41 0.78 7.65
C SER A 264 -8.85 -0.47 6.86
N LYS A 265 -10.16 -0.72 6.82
CA LYS A 265 -10.73 -1.75 5.93
C LYS A 265 -10.46 -1.47 4.44
N ALA A 266 -10.14 -0.23 4.09
CA ALA A 266 -9.77 0.21 2.74
C ALA A 266 -8.29 -0.08 2.42
N PHE A 267 -7.36 0.05 3.37
CA PHE A 267 -6.00 -0.48 3.17
C PHE A 267 -5.99 -2.01 3.14
N ALA A 268 -6.88 -2.65 3.91
CA ALA A 268 -7.06 -4.09 3.84
C ALA A 268 -7.59 -4.60 2.48
N SER A 269 -8.10 -3.72 1.60
CA SER A 269 -8.44 -4.11 0.23
C SER A 269 -7.26 -4.16 -0.74
N HIS A 270 -6.09 -3.65 -0.33
CA HIS A 270 -4.84 -3.65 -1.09
C HIS A 270 -3.72 -4.37 -0.31
N PRO A 271 -3.87 -5.65 0.08
CA PRO A 271 -2.86 -6.32 0.87
C PRO A 271 -1.56 -6.49 0.07
N ALA A 272 -0.44 -6.08 0.66
CA ALA A 272 0.89 -6.39 0.15
C ALA A 272 1.18 -7.87 0.40
N THR A 273 0.99 -8.70 -0.62
CA THR A 273 1.32 -10.12 -0.56
C THR A 273 2.81 -10.31 -0.86
N PRO A 274 3.47 -11.37 -0.33
CA PRO A 274 4.87 -11.67 -0.65
C PRO A 274 5.15 -11.67 -2.16
N ASP A 275 4.26 -12.27 -2.95
CA ASP A 275 4.37 -12.29 -4.42
C ASP A 275 4.41 -10.89 -5.06
N ARG A 276 3.74 -9.88 -4.46
CA ARG A 276 3.75 -8.50 -4.98
C ARG A 276 5.08 -7.82 -4.66
N VAL A 277 5.58 -8.01 -3.44
CA VAL A 277 6.88 -7.49 -3.01
C VAL A 277 8.00 -8.04 -3.88
N GLU A 278 8.04 -9.36 -4.07
CA GLU A 278 9.03 -10.02 -4.93
C GLU A 278 8.93 -9.50 -6.37
N HIS A 279 7.72 -9.38 -6.92
CA HIS A 279 7.53 -8.86 -8.27
C HIS A 279 8.01 -7.42 -8.42
N THR A 280 7.69 -6.54 -7.47
CA THR A 280 8.17 -5.15 -7.48
C THR A 280 9.69 -5.08 -7.38
N GLN A 281 10.33 -5.88 -6.52
CA GLN A 281 11.79 -5.92 -6.44
C GLN A 281 12.43 -6.42 -7.75
N GLU A 282 11.84 -7.44 -8.37
CA GLU A 282 12.26 -7.89 -9.70
C GLU A 282 12.14 -6.79 -10.75
N GLU A 283 11.02 -6.06 -10.76
CA GLU A 283 10.81 -4.93 -11.68
C GLU A 283 11.90 -3.86 -11.49
N ILE A 284 12.14 -3.43 -10.25
CA ILE A 284 13.18 -2.44 -9.91
C ILE A 284 14.52 -2.89 -10.49
N SER A 285 14.91 -4.14 -10.22
CA SER A 285 16.17 -4.67 -10.71
C SER A 285 16.24 -4.76 -12.24
N LYS A 286 15.13 -5.05 -12.94
CA LYS A 286 15.13 -5.33 -14.38
C LYS A 286 14.96 -4.09 -15.25
N ILE A 287 14.14 -3.12 -14.82
CA ILE A 287 13.65 -2.04 -15.70
C ILE A 287 14.05 -0.64 -15.25
N LEU A 288 14.54 -0.46 -14.01
CA LEU A 288 14.91 0.84 -13.47
C LEU A 288 16.43 0.98 -13.41
N PRO A 289 17.06 1.77 -14.29
CA PRO A 289 18.47 2.08 -14.16
C PRO A 289 18.75 2.73 -12.80
N PRO A 290 19.85 2.39 -12.11
CA PRO A 290 20.20 3.05 -10.86
C PRO A 290 20.48 4.53 -11.11
N LYS A 291 20.03 5.38 -10.18
CA LYS A 291 20.42 6.80 -10.11
C LYS A 291 21.52 6.99 -9.08
N ASP A 292 22.32 8.05 -9.26
CA ASP A 292 23.38 8.42 -8.30
C ASP A 292 22.81 8.73 -6.91
N GLU A 293 21.64 9.38 -6.88
CA GLU A 293 20.94 9.74 -5.65
C GLU A 293 19.42 9.60 -5.83
N TYR A 294 18.76 9.18 -4.75
CA TYR A 294 17.30 9.15 -4.62
C TYR A 294 16.85 10.10 -3.51
N VAL A 295 15.68 10.70 -3.69
CA VAL A 295 14.99 11.41 -2.61
C VAL A 295 14.41 10.36 -1.68
N VAL A 296 14.94 10.28 -0.45
CA VAL A 296 14.39 9.42 0.61
C VAL A 296 13.52 10.25 1.55
N THR A 297 14.06 11.36 2.06
CA THR A 297 13.33 12.26 2.96
C THR A 297 13.67 13.72 2.69
N THR A 298 12.83 14.63 3.17
CA THR A 298 13.10 16.06 3.21
C THR A 298 12.88 16.62 4.61
N SER A 299 13.56 17.71 4.93
CA SER A 299 13.32 18.41 6.20
C SER A 299 11.88 18.95 6.31
N GLU A 300 11.21 19.16 5.18
CA GLU A 300 9.83 19.66 5.16
C GLU A 300 8.85 18.56 5.55
N PHE A 301 9.08 17.31 5.13
CA PHE A 301 8.31 16.16 5.61
C PHE A 301 8.32 16.07 7.13
N ASP A 302 9.51 16.13 7.73
CA ASP A 302 9.66 16.06 9.20
C ASP A 302 8.91 17.20 9.91
N GLN A 303 8.96 18.42 9.36
CA GLN A 303 8.24 19.57 9.89
C GLN A 303 6.72 19.39 9.80
N VAL A 304 6.22 18.88 8.66
CA VAL A 304 4.80 18.61 8.45
C VAL A 304 4.32 17.48 9.35
N LYS A 305 5.09 16.40 9.48
CA LYS A 305 4.80 15.28 10.38
C LYS A 305 4.76 15.74 11.84
N ALA A 306 5.71 16.57 12.27
CA ALA A 306 5.74 17.15 13.61
C ALA A 306 4.54 18.10 13.85
N ARG A 307 4.22 18.95 12.87
CA ARG A 307 3.05 19.85 12.91
C ARG A 307 1.75 19.07 13.04
N LEU A 308 1.59 18.02 12.24
CA LEU A 308 0.43 17.14 12.27
C LEU A 308 0.30 16.41 13.62
N GLY A 309 1.40 15.85 14.13
CA GLY A 309 1.42 15.22 15.46
C GLY A 309 1.03 16.19 16.58
N ALA A 310 1.43 17.46 16.50
CA ALA A 310 1.01 18.48 17.45
C ALA A 310 -0.49 18.80 17.37
N LEU A 311 -1.07 18.81 16.15
CA LEU A 311 -2.51 18.99 15.94
C LEU A 311 -3.31 17.82 16.51
N GLU A 312 -2.88 16.58 16.26
CA GLU A 312 -3.50 15.38 16.81
C GLU A 312 -3.48 15.35 18.34
N ASN A 313 -2.31 15.63 18.93
CA ASN A 313 -2.17 15.66 20.39
C ASN A 313 -3.03 16.75 21.03
N ARG A 314 -3.17 17.92 20.38
CA ARG A 314 -4.06 18.98 20.86
C ARG A 314 -5.52 18.53 20.85
N ARG A 315 -5.96 17.83 19.80
CA ARG A 315 -7.33 17.32 19.70
C ARG A 315 -7.64 16.27 20.75
N LYS A 316 -6.78 15.27 20.92
CA LYS A 316 -6.95 14.23 21.96
C LYS A 316 -7.13 14.84 23.35
N VAL A 317 -6.40 15.92 23.65
CA VAL A 317 -6.56 16.65 24.93
C VAL A 317 -7.90 17.39 25.04
N ILE A 318 -8.47 17.86 23.95
CA ILE A 318 -9.81 18.50 23.95
C ILE A 318 -10.88 17.43 24.14
N ASP A 319 -10.81 16.35 23.37
CA ASP A 319 -11.77 15.24 23.46
C ASP A 319 -11.75 14.61 24.87
N ASP A 320 -10.58 14.36 25.45
CA ASP A 320 -10.43 13.85 26.83
C ASP A 320 -11.05 14.79 27.89
N LYS A 321 -11.00 16.10 27.65
CA LYS A 321 -11.61 17.11 28.53
C LYS A 321 -13.13 17.12 28.40
N GLU A 322 -13.67 16.92 27.21
CA GLU A 322 -15.12 16.79 26.98
C GLU A 322 -15.66 15.48 27.60
N ASP A 323 -14.86 14.40 27.55
CA ASP A 323 -15.18 13.10 28.17
C ASP A 323 -14.96 13.05 29.70
N GLY A 324 -14.51 14.15 30.32
CA GLY A 324 -14.39 14.29 31.77
C GLY A 324 -13.33 13.39 32.43
N LYS A 325 -12.41 12.79 31.68
CA LYS A 325 -11.37 11.90 32.22
C LYS A 325 -10.08 12.68 32.49
N PRO A 326 -9.50 12.60 33.71
CA PRO A 326 -8.24 13.28 33.98
C PRO A 326 -7.09 12.64 33.20
N SER A 327 -6.48 13.38 32.26
CA SER A 327 -5.29 12.92 31.54
C SER A 327 -4.00 13.30 32.28
N LEU A 328 -3.17 12.30 32.57
CA LEU A 328 -1.88 12.49 33.24
C LEU A 328 -0.84 13.00 32.23
N ARG A 329 -0.43 14.25 32.41
CA ARG A 329 0.70 14.83 31.69
C ARG A 329 2.01 14.18 32.18
N ARG A 330 2.62 13.32 31.36
CA ARG A 330 4.05 13.03 31.51
C ARG A 330 4.83 14.12 30.79
N ALA A 331 5.27 15.13 31.53
CA ALA A 331 6.23 16.09 31.02
C ALA A 331 7.56 15.36 30.80
N SER A 332 7.93 15.09 29.55
CA SER A 332 9.30 14.68 29.22
C SER A 332 10.22 15.91 29.29
N ASN A 333 10.58 16.30 30.51
CA ASN A 333 11.71 17.20 30.71
C ASN A 333 12.99 16.44 30.35
N LYS A 334 13.52 16.73 29.16
CA LYS A 334 14.85 16.33 28.73
C LYS A 334 15.86 17.27 29.40
N SER A 335 16.19 16.97 30.65
CA SER A 335 17.38 17.51 31.33
C SER A 335 18.20 16.32 31.81
N GLY A 336 19.34 16.09 31.16
CA GLY A 336 20.30 15.10 31.62
C GLY A 336 20.94 15.59 32.91
N ASP A 337 20.86 14.78 33.95
CA ASP A 337 21.98 14.59 34.86
C ASP A 337 21.91 13.19 35.49
N GLN A 338 23.06 12.52 35.52
CA GLN A 338 23.22 11.18 36.07
C GLN A 338 23.57 11.27 37.56
N ASN A 339 22.72 10.74 38.44
CA ASN A 339 23.09 9.82 39.54
C ASN A 339 21.96 9.75 40.57
N GLY A 340 21.63 8.54 41.04
CA GLY A 340 20.85 8.39 42.26
C GLY A 340 19.98 7.14 42.28
N LYS A 341 20.52 6.07 42.85
CA LYS A 341 19.82 4.84 43.23
C LYS A 341 18.87 5.14 44.40
N SER A 342 17.57 4.83 44.31
CA SER A 342 16.70 4.54 45.47
C SER A 342 15.39 3.91 45.03
N SER A 343 14.96 2.90 45.79
CA SER A 343 13.67 2.21 45.67
C SER A 343 12.54 2.98 46.37
N ASP A 344 11.34 2.40 46.18
CA ASP A 344 10.12 2.47 46.99
C ASP A 344 9.03 3.49 46.63
N ASP A 345 7.86 2.89 46.36
CA ASP A 345 6.48 3.37 46.45
C ASP A 345 6.25 4.78 47.02
N ASP A 346 6.16 5.77 46.13
CA ASP A 346 5.51 7.06 46.45
C ASP A 346 4.09 7.09 45.86
N ARG A 347 3.12 6.68 46.69
CA ARG A 347 1.70 7.01 46.48
C ARG A 347 1.49 8.49 46.83
N PRO A 348 0.84 9.30 45.98
CA PRO A 348 0.62 10.70 46.30
C PRO A 348 -0.45 10.84 47.40
N THR A 349 -0.07 11.41 48.54
CA THR A 349 -1.01 11.78 49.61
C THR A 349 -1.64 13.13 49.33
N LEU A 350 -2.97 13.17 49.26
CA LEU A 350 -3.77 14.40 49.14
C LEU A 350 -3.75 15.15 50.48
N HIS A 351 -3.13 16.34 50.50
CA HIS A 351 -3.31 17.27 51.63
C HIS A 351 -4.65 17.99 51.51
N ARG A 352 -5.54 17.72 52.48
CA ARG A 352 -6.76 18.50 52.71
C ARG A 352 -6.36 19.84 53.33
N ARG A 353 -6.76 20.93 52.69
CA ARG A 353 -6.59 22.28 53.23
C ARG A 353 -7.69 22.51 54.28
N ASP A 354 -7.32 22.60 55.55
CA ASP A 354 -8.25 23.03 56.59
C ASP A 354 -8.47 24.54 56.46
N ASN A 355 -9.69 24.93 56.09
CA ASN A 355 -10.15 26.30 56.20
C ASN A 355 -10.71 26.49 57.61
N ASN A 356 -9.89 27.05 58.50
CA ASN A 356 -10.34 27.84 59.63
C ASN A 356 -9.60 29.16 59.55
N ASP A 357 -10.33 30.26 59.36
CA ASP A 357 -10.32 31.36 60.32
C ASP A 357 -11.40 32.39 59.95
N GLN A 358 -11.93 32.97 61.02
CA GLN A 358 -13.06 33.91 61.15
C GLN A 358 -12.83 35.27 60.48
#